data_AF-A0A7V2N304-F1
#
_entry.id   AF-A0A7V2N304-F1
#
_cell.length_a   1.000
_cell.length_b   1.000
_cell.length_c   1.000
_cell.angle_alpha   90.00
_cell.angle_beta   90.00
_cell.angle_gamma   90.00
#
_symmetry.space_group_name_H-M   'P 1'
#
loop_
_entity.id
_entity.type
_entity.pdbx_description
1 polymer ?
#
loop_
_entity_poly.entity_id
_entity_poly.type
_entity_poly.pdbx_seq_one_letter_code
_entity_poly.pdbx_strand_id
1 'polypeptide(L)'
;MDQEALEALRNLEYGAIGNGRSAALVGRTGSIDFCCLPDFDSPAVFTALLDVDRGGRFAFEPKGEYYTRQEYLRRTNVLVTTFYDGQNAFEVIDFMPRYKTENGSYHCPSEVIRYVRVLSGRPLVRIIYTPRPNWARHPVRSEYGPGFLKHCTTAGAYESLYLYSDLPLPAIGDGEPVPLTGEHFLMLSYNQKITPPDLDFIRLEFERTKVYWMGWVAKTDVFSRYQTAVERSALVLKLLAYQKTGAILAAVTTSLPETIGHVRNWDYRYCWLRDASMTISVLTRLGHYNVARRFLQFILDIVPFKDEKIQIMYGIRGQRNLKEQELSWLRGYEDSRPVRVGNAAFAQKQNDIYGVLMDAIYQSL
;
A
#
# COMPACT_ATOMS: atom_id res chain seq x y z
N MET A 1 -4.48 -20.17 -12.09
CA MET A 1 -3.68 -19.91 -10.87
C MET A 1 -3.52 -21.24 -10.16
N ASP A 2 -2.31 -21.59 -9.75
CA ASP A 2 -2.05 -22.84 -9.04
C ASP A 2 -2.61 -22.81 -7.60
N GLN A 3 -2.62 -23.97 -6.96
CA GLN A 3 -3.20 -24.19 -5.63
C GLN A 3 -2.43 -23.47 -4.51
N GLU A 4 -1.12 -23.28 -4.68
CA GLU A 4 -0.24 -22.62 -3.70
C GLU A 4 -0.44 -21.10 -3.70
N ALA A 5 -0.60 -20.49 -4.88
CA ALA A 5 -0.96 -19.09 -5.02
C ALA A 5 -2.37 -18.80 -4.49
N LEU A 6 -3.31 -19.75 -4.63
CA LEU A 6 -4.62 -19.68 -3.97
C LEU A 6 -4.46 -19.70 -2.45
N GLU A 7 -3.72 -20.65 -1.89
CA GLU A 7 -3.55 -20.81 -0.45
C GLU A 7 -2.82 -19.61 0.18
N ALA A 8 -1.83 -19.04 -0.50
CA ALA A 8 -1.13 -17.82 -0.08
C ALA A 8 -2.07 -16.60 0.00
N LEU A 9 -3.13 -16.53 -0.81
CA LEU A 9 -4.12 -15.46 -0.71
C LEU A 9 -5.03 -15.63 0.52
N ARG A 10 -5.19 -16.87 1.02
CA ARG A 10 -6.15 -17.21 2.08
C ARG A 10 -5.62 -17.02 3.50
N ASN A 11 -4.33 -16.95 3.73
CA ASN A 11 -3.79 -16.93 5.09
C ASN A 11 -3.53 -15.51 5.67
N LEU A 12 -3.87 -14.45 4.92
CA LEU A 12 -3.64 -13.03 5.26
C LEU A 12 -2.17 -12.69 5.63
N GLU A 13 -1.21 -13.52 5.24
CA GLU A 13 0.22 -13.25 5.45
C GLU A 13 0.74 -12.28 4.38
N TYR A 14 0.52 -10.97 4.62
CA TYR A 14 0.95 -9.90 3.72
C TYR A 14 2.01 -9.00 4.36
N GLY A 15 3.03 -8.66 3.56
CA GLY A 15 3.86 -7.48 3.79
C GLY A 15 3.16 -6.22 3.29
N ALA A 16 3.31 -5.10 3.99
CA ALA A 16 2.81 -3.79 3.59
C ALA A 16 3.96 -2.88 3.19
N ILE A 17 3.90 -2.35 1.98
CA ILE A 17 4.78 -1.28 1.50
C ILE A 17 3.97 0.00 1.33
N GLY A 18 4.59 1.16 1.51
CA GLY A 18 3.87 2.42 1.42
C GLY A 18 4.77 3.62 1.62
N ASN A 19 4.31 4.79 1.19
CA ASN A 19 5.08 6.04 1.27
C ASN A 19 4.34 7.17 2.00
N GLY A 20 3.30 6.83 2.75
CA GLY A 20 2.43 7.79 3.43
C GLY A 20 1.51 8.56 2.48
N ARG A 21 1.50 8.26 1.19
CA ARG A 21 0.46 8.72 0.25
C ARG A 21 -0.51 7.58 -0.07
N SER A 22 0.05 6.41 -0.35
CA SER A 22 -0.69 5.16 -0.48
C SER A 22 0.15 3.98 0.04
N ALA A 23 -0.42 2.77 -0.09
CA ALA A 23 0.21 1.51 0.23
C ALA A 23 -0.26 0.37 -0.69
N ALA A 24 0.54 -0.70 -0.70
CA ALA A 24 0.23 -1.97 -1.34
C ALA A 24 0.48 -3.13 -0.37
N LEU A 25 -0.33 -4.18 -0.50
CA LEU A 25 -0.16 -5.44 0.22
C LEU A 25 0.47 -6.48 -0.71
N VAL A 26 1.59 -7.05 -0.27
CA VAL A 26 2.40 -8.03 -0.98
C VAL A 26 2.30 -9.39 -0.28
N GLY A 27 1.73 -10.40 -0.92
CA GLY A 27 1.65 -11.76 -0.39
C GLY A 27 3.01 -12.46 -0.36
N ARG A 28 3.09 -13.60 0.30
CA ARG A 28 4.34 -14.37 0.48
C ARG A 28 5.02 -14.86 -0.80
N THR A 29 4.27 -14.93 -1.89
CA THR A 29 4.78 -15.28 -3.23
C THR A 29 5.19 -14.04 -4.04
N GLY A 30 5.25 -12.86 -3.41
CA GLY A 30 5.57 -11.62 -4.09
C GLY A 30 4.44 -11.13 -5.00
N SER A 31 3.18 -11.53 -4.76
CA SER A 31 2.03 -10.96 -5.47
C SER A 31 1.55 -9.69 -4.77
N ILE A 32 1.31 -8.60 -5.51
CA ILE A 32 0.56 -7.44 -5.00
C ILE A 32 -0.91 -7.70 -5.28
N ASP A 33 -1.68 -7.95 -4.23
CA ASP A 33 -3.09 -8.37 -4.33
C ASP A 33 -4.07 -7.28 -3.87
N PHE A 34 -3.55 -6.23 -3.23
CA PHE A 34 -4.34 -5.05 -2.88
C PHE A 34 -3.49 -3.78 -2.99
N CYS A 35 -3.96 -2.81 -3.77
CA CYS A 35 -3.30 -1.51 -3.88
C CYS A 35 -4.30 -0.43 -4.31
N CYS A 36 -4.32 0.70 -3.60
CA CYS A 36 -5.09 1.88 -3.97
C CYS A 36 -4.15 2.92 -4.58
N LEU A 37 -4.54 3.54 -5.69
CA LEU A 37 -3.78 4.66 -6.29
C LEU A 37 -4.78 5.72 -6.77
N PRO A 38 -4.45 7.03 -6.68
CA PRO A 38 -3.16 7.59 -6.25
C PRO A 38 -2.97 7.74 -4.74
N ASP A 39 -4.03 7.63 -3.95
CA ASP A 39 -4.04 7.84 -2.50
C ASP A 39 -4.76 6.68 -1.77
N PHE A 40 -4.60 6.57 -0.45
CA PHE A 40 -5.17 5.45 0.32
C PHE A 40 -6.69 5.26 0.15
N ASP A 41 -7.45 6.36 0.10
CA ASP A 41 -8.92 6.33 -0.04
C ASP A 41 -9.40 6.26 -1.50
N SER A 42 -8.47 6.20 -2.46
CA SER A 42 -8.80 6.08 -3.88
C SER A 42 -9.33 4.68 -4.22
N PRO A 43 -10.02 4.51 -5.35
CA PRO A 43 -10.38 3.20 -5.85
C PRO A 43 -9.15 2.29 -6.03
N ALA A 44 -9.28 1.02 -5.66
CA ALA A 44 -8.19 0.07 -5.82
C ALA A 44 -7.92 -0.25 -7.30
N VAL A 45 -6.65 -0.47 -7.60
CA VAL A 45 -6.13 -0.92 -8.91
C VAL A 45 -5.81 -2.42 -8.94
N PHE A 46 -5.64 -3.01 -7.76
CA PHE A 46 -5.56 -4.45 -7.53
C PHE A 46 -6.47 -4.80 -6.36
N THR A 47 -7.25 -5.86 -6.51
CA THR A 47 -8.24 -6.34 -5.54
C THR A 47 -8.30 -7.87 -5.51
N ALA A 48 -7.25 -8.58 -5.94
CA ALA A 48 -7.17 -10.04 -5.85
C ALA A 48 -7.39 -10.55 -4.41
N LEU A 49 -7.07 -9.74 -3.39
CA LEU A 49 -7.39 -10.02 -1.99
C LEU A 49 -8.91 -10.12 -1.74
N LEU A 50 -9.75 -9.39 -2.48
CA LEU A 50 -11.21 -9.40 -2.35
C LEU A 50 -11.90 -10.28 -3.39
N ASP A 51 -11.28 -10.50 -4.55
CA ASP A 51 -11.81 -11.33 -5.62
C ASP A 51 -10.65 -11.77 -6.51
N VAL A 52 -10.23 -13.03 -6.40
CA VAL A 52 -9.03 -13.49 -7.09
C VAL A 52 -9.21 -13.58 -8.61
N ASP A 53 -10.44 -13.79 -9.07
CA ASP A 53 -10.76 -13.98 -10.48
C ASP A 53 -10.85 -12.64 -11.21
N ARG A 54 -11.50 -11.66 -10.57
CA ARG A 54 -11.76 -10.33 -11.18
C ARG A 54 -10.76 -9.27 -10.76
N GLY A 55 -10.22 -9.39 -9.55
CA GLY A 55 -9.65 -8.27 -8.83
C GLY A 55 -8.30 -7.80 -9.37
N GLY A 56 -7.62 -8.62 -10.16
CA GLY A 56 -6.33 -8.29 -10.74
C GLY A 56 -5.20 -8.26 -9.70
N ARG A 57 -3.99 -8.55 -10.16
CA ARG A 57 -2.78 -8.62 -9.34
C ARG A 57 -1.53 -8.25 -10.12
N PHE A 58 -0.45 -8.04 -9.38
CA PHE A 58 0.90 -7.92 -9.93
C PHE A 58 1.82 -8.97 -9.28
N ALA A 59 2.21 -10.02 -10.01
CA ALA A 59 2.91 -11.17 -9.44
C ALA A 59 4.07 -11.67 -10.31
N PHE A 60 4.88 -12.55 -9.74
CA PHE A 60 5.96 -13.29 -10.41
C PHE A 60 5.64 -14.78 -10.34
N GLU A 61 5.57 -15.43 -11.49
CA GLU A 61 5.36 -16.87 -11.63
C GLU A 61 6.63 -17.48 -12.29
N PRO A 62 7.65 -17.85 -11.49
CA PRO A 62 8.84 -18.49 -12.01
C PRO A 62 8.52 -19.89 -12.58
N LYS A 63 9.23 -20.31 -13.62
CA LYS A 63 9.05 -21.63 -14.22
C LYS A 63 9.68 -22.71 -13.34
N GLY A 64 8.85 -23.55 -12.74
CA GLY A 64 9.25 -24.61 -11.83
C GLY A 64 8.74 -24.35 -10.41
N GLU A 65 9.11 -25.20 -9.46
CA GLU A 65 8.75 -25.04 -8.05
C GLU A 65 9.84 -24.23 -7.35
N TYR A 66 9.44 -23.12 -6.70
CA TYR A 66 10.35 -22.23 -6.00
C TYR A 66 9.90 -22.10 -4.55
N TYR A 67 10.85 -22.19 -3.63
CA TYR A 67 10.65 -21.78 -2.25
C TYR A 67 10.72 -20.25 -2.16
N THR A 68 9.80 -19.66 -1.41
CA THR A 68 9.81 -18.21 -1.14
C THR A 68 10.11 -17.88 0.32
N ARG A 69 10.92 -16.84 0.52
CA ARG A 69 11.15 -16.22 1.82
C ARG A 69 10.90 -14.74 1.70
N GLN A 70 10.12 -14.18 2.61
CA GLN A 70 9.79 -12.76 2.62
C GLN A 70 10.27 -12.12 3.93
N GLU A 71 10.95 -10.98 3.82
CA GLU A 71 11.38 -10.19 4.97
C GLU A 71 11.48 -8.71 4.64
N TYR A 72 11.32 -7.85 5.65
CA TYR A 72 11.62 -6.43 5.47
C TYR A 72 13.13 -6.22 5.55
N LEU A 73 13.67 -5.37 4.66
CA LEU A 73 15.01 -4.82 4.86
C LEU A 73 15.04 -4.14 6.23
N ARG A 74 16.02 -4.52 7.04
CA ARG A 74 16.14 -4.12 8.45
C ARG A 74 15.92 -2.61 8.60
N ARG A 75 15.02 -2.23 9.51
CA ARG A 75 14.69 -0.84 9.85
C ARG A 75 14.09 -0.04 8.67
N THR A 76 13.34 -0.69 7.78
CA THR A 76 12.66 -0.01 6.66
C THR A 76 11.23 -0.51 6.42
N ASN A 77 10.50 0.18 5.54
CA ASN A 77 9.27 -0.33 4.90
C ASN A 77 9.55 -0.85 3.47
N VAL A 78 10.74 -1.39 3.23
CA VAL A 78 11.10 -2.04 1.98
C VAL A 78 11.05 -3.55 2.20
N LEU A 79 10.31 -4.25 1.33
CA LEU A 79 10.05 -5.68 1.46
C LEU A 79 10.86 -6.44 0.42
N VAL A 80 11.49 -7.54 0.82
CA VAL A 80 12.24 -8.43 -0.07
C VAL A 80 11.55 -9.78 -0.08
N THR A 81 11.20 -10.26 -1.27
CA THR A 81 10.76 -11.64 -1.49
C THR A 81 11.83 -12.36 -2.30
N THR A 82 12.50 -13.33 -1.68
CA THR A 82 13.52 -14.18 -2.30
C THR A 82 12.87 -15.46 -2.81
N PHE A 83 13.18 -15.84 -4.04
CA PHE A 83 12.73 -17.07 -4.70
C PHE A 83 13.96 -17.96 -4.95
N TYR A 84 13.87 -19.26 -4.63
CA TYR A 84 14.95 -20.22 -4.86
C TYR A 84 14.43 -21.63 -5.20
N ASP A 85 15.03 -22.28 -6.21
CA ASP A 85 14.67 -23.64 -6.67
C ASP A 85 15.80 -24.68 -6.50
N GLY A 86 16.93 -24.32 -5.89
CA GLY A 86 18.13 -25.16 -5.84
C GLY A 86 19.27 -24.65 -6.74
N GLN A 87 18.95 -24.12 -7.91
CA GLN A 87 19.90 -23.71 -8.95
C GLN A 87 19.80 -22.22 -9.27
N ASN A 88 18.57 -21.74 -9.41
CA ASN A 88 18.21 -20.37 -9.71
C ASN A 88 17.72 -19.69 -8.44
N ALA A 89 18.13 -18.43 -8.27
CA ALA A 89 17.69 -17.59 -7.17
C ALA A 89 17.53 -16.15 -7.66
N PHE A 90 16.46 -15.49 -7.24
CA PHE A 90 16.29 -14.05 -7.45
C PHE A 90 15.48 -13.41 -6.32
N GLU A 91 15.61 -12.11 -6.17
CA GLU A 91 14.87 -11.31 -5.20
C GLU A 91 14.02 -10.29 -5.91
N VAL A 92 12.84 -10.05 -5.36
CA VAL A 92 11.97 -8.92 -5.69
C VAL A 92 11.96 -8.00 -4.47
N ILE A 93 12.44 -6.77 -4.67
CA ILE A 93 12.50 -5.72 -3.66
C ILE A 93 11.38 -4.73 -3.95
N ASP A 94 10.33 -4.82 -3.15
CA ASP A 94 9.11 -4.04 -3.26
C ASP A 94 9.17 -2.81 -2.36
N PHE A 95 8.98 -1.62 -2.94
CA PHE A 95 8.89 -0.36 -2.19
C PHE A 95 8.06 0.71 -2.91
N MET A 96 7.55 1.67 -2.15
CA MET A 96 7.01 2.92 -2.68
C MET A 96 7.96 4.06 -2.34
N PRO A 97 8.41 4.87 -3.33
CA PRO A 97 9.41 5.89 -3.08
C PRO A 97 9.03 6.90 -2.00
N ARG A 98 9.97 7.17 -1.09
CA ARG A 98 9.78 8.18 -0.04
C ARG A 98 11.09 8.79 0.42
N TYR A 99 11.24 10.10 0.29
CA TYR A 99 12.36 10.83 0.91
C TYR A 99 12.05 12.32 1.04
N LYS A 100 12.90 13.04 1.78
CA LYS A 100 12.86 14.51 1.84
C LYS A 100 13.66 15.08 0.68
N THR A 101 13.09 16.02 -0.04
CA THR A 101 13.79 16.80 -1.07
C THR A 101 14.59 17.93 -0.44
N GLU A 102 15.50 18.53 -1.20
CA GLU A 102 16.40 19.61 -0.73
C GLU A 102 15.64 20.84 -0.21
N ASN A 103 14.48 21.15 -0.80
CA ASN A 103 13.59 22.24 -0.35
C ASN A 103 12.76 21.89 0.91
N GLY A 104 13.01 20.76 1.56
CA GLY A 104 12.31 20.32 2.76
C GLY A 104 10.94 19.66 2.54
N SER A 105 10.47 19.58 1.29
CA SER A 105 9.24 18.85 0.94
C SER A 105 9.45 17.34 0.96
N TYR A 106 8.38 16.56 0.76
CA TYR A 106 8.46 15.10 0.67
C TYR A 106 8.20 14.62 -0.75
N HIS A 107 9.14 13.87 -1.30
CA HIS A 107 8.92 13.05 -2.47
C HIS A 107 8.18 11.78 -2.03
N CYS A 108 6.93 11.61 -2.45
CA CYS A 108 6.10 10.43 -2.20
C CYS A 108 5.09 10.24 -3.35
N PRO A 109 5.56 9.86 -4.54
CA PRO A 109 4.72 9.73 -5.73
C PRO A 109 3.74 8.56 -5.63
N SER A 110 2.73 8.54 -6.50
CA SER A 110 1.74 7.45 -6.59
C SER A 110 2.30 6.28 -7.40
N GLU A 111 3.40 5.70 -6.91
CA GLU A 111 4.23 4.73 -7.63
C GLU A 111 4.62 3.55 -6.75
N VAL A 112 4.60 2.36 -7.33
CA VAL A 112 5.11 1.12 -6.75
C VAL A 112 6.28 0.65 -7.62
N ILE A 113 7.44 0.44 -6.99
CA ILE A 113 8.65 -0.06 -7.65
C ILE A 113 8.92 -1.47 -7.16
N ARG A 114 9.15 -2.37 -8.12
CA ARG A 114 9.57 -3.76 -7.91
C ARG A 114 10.95 -3.91 -8.53
N TYR A 115 11.97 -3.89 -7.70
CA TYR A 115 13.37 -3.99 -8.13
C TYR A 115 13.85 -5.43 -8.02
N VAL A 116 14.22 -6.02 -9.15
CA VAL A 116 14.53 -7.45 -9.28
C VAL A 116 16.05 -7.64 -9.35
N ARG A 117 16.59 -8.57 -8.57
CA ARG A 117 18.00 -8.94 -8.61
C ARG A 117 18.17 -10.45 -8.71
N VAL A 118 18.89 -10.92 -9.72
CA VAL A 118 19.28 -12.33 -9.84
C VAL A 118 20.45 -12.60 -8.90
N LEU A 119 20.30 -13.60 -8.04
CA LEU A 119 21.33 -14.05 -7.11
C LEU A 119 22.13 -15.24 -7.68
N SER A 120 21.48 -16.15 -8.41
CA SER A 120 22.14 -17.27 -9.08
C SER A 120 21.31 -17.77 -10.26
N GLY A 121 21.99 -18.44 -11.20
CA GLY A 121 21.34 -19.08 -12.35
C GLY A 121 20.75 -18.08 -13.35
N ARG A 122 19.73 -18.52 -14.07
CA ARG A 122 19.02 -17.73 -15.08
C ARG A 122 17.52 -18.07 -15.02
N PRO A 123 16.81 -17.63 -13.97
CA PRO A 123 15.41 -17.97 -13.77
C PRO A 123 14.58 -17.45 -14.93
N LEU A 124 13.67 -18.29 -15.43
CA LEU A 124 12.69 -17.94 -16.45
C LEU A 124 11.38 -17.62 -15.74
N VAL A 125 10.93 -16.36 -15.80
CA VAL A 125 9.84 -15.87 -14.95
C VAL A 125 8.74 -15.25 -15.79
N ARG A 126 7.50 -15.67 -15.55
CA ARG A 126 6.31 -15.00 -16.10
C ARG A 126 5.90 -13.89 -15.16
N ILE A 127 5.74 -12.69 -15.67
CA ILE A 127 5.30 -11.54 -14.88
C ILE A 127 3.80 -11.37 -15.12
N ILE A 128 2.99 -11.56 -14.07
CA ILE A 128 1.56 -11.35 -14.15
C ILE A 128 1.29 -9.89 -13.82
N TYR A 129 0.89 -9.11 -14.82
CA TYR A 129 0.51 -7.71 -14.63
C TYR A 129 -0.92 -7.49 -15.14
N THR A 130 -1.88 -7.49 -14.21
CA THR A 130 -3.31 -7.43 -14.53
C THR A 130 -4.01 -6.31 -13.76
N PRO A 131 -3.67 -5.03 -14.01
CA PRO A 131 -4.33 -3.93 -13.33
C PRO A 131 -5.82 -3.88 -13.66
N ARG A 132 -6.61 -3.61 -12.61
CA ARG A 132 -8.07 -3.52 -12.65
C ARG A 132 -8.53 -2.28 -11.87
N PRO A 133 -8.33 -1.06 -12.41
CA PRO A 133 -8.73 0.18 -11.78
C PRO A 133 -10.22 0.21 -11.44
N ASN A 134 -10.60 1.11 -10.54
CA ASN A 134 -11.99 1.30 -10.13
C ASN A 134 -12.62 0.01 -9.59
N TRP A 135 -11.91 -0.73 -8.73
CA TRP A 135 -12.41 -1.96 -8.10
C TRP A 135 -12.78 -3.05 -9.10
N ALA A 136 -12.02 -3.19 -10.19
CA ALA A 136 -12.32 -4.11 -11.29
C ALA A 136 -13.71 -3.93 -11.92
N ARG A 137 -14.33 -2.75 -11.80
CA ARG A 137 -15.71 -2.51 -12.24
C ARG A 137 -15.88 -2.53 -13.76
N HIS A 138 -14.89 -2.03 -14.49
CA HIS A 138 -14.96 -1.84 -15.94
C HIS A 138 -13.83 -2.57 -16.66
N PRO A 139 -14.05 -2.98 -17.92
CA PRO A 139 -12.99 -3.54 -18.75
C PRO A 139 -11.83 -2.55 -18.96
N VAL A 140 -10.65 -3.12 -19.18
CA VAL A 140 -9.40 -2.39 -19.36
C VAL A 140 -8.80 -2.76 -20.71
N ARG A 141 -8.31 -1.76 -21.44
CA ARG A 141 -7.50 -1.91 -22.65
C ARG A 141 -6.04 -1.60 -22.35
N SER A 142 -5.15 -2.35 -23.01
CA SER A 142 -3.71 -2.12 -22.98
C SER A 142 -3.25 -1.40 -24.25
N GLU A 143 -2.32 -0.46 -24.11
CA GLU A 143 -1.71 0.31 -25.19
C GLU A 143 -0.20 0.44 -24.95
N TYR A 144 0.60 0.19 -25.98
CA TYR A 144 2.05 0.42 -25.91
C TYR A 144 2.35 1.86 -26.29
N GLY A 145 3.10 2.55 -25.44
CA GLY A 145 3.67 3.86 -25.72
C GLY A 145 5.19 3.83 -25.68
N PRO A 146 5.86 4.99 -25.89
CA PRO A 146 7.32 5.08 -25.87
C PRO A 146 7.89 4.72 -24.49
N GLY A 147 8.35 3.48 -24.33
CA GLY A 147 8.94 2.97 -23.09
C GLY A 147 7.95 2.62 -21.98
N PHE A 148 6.65 2.48 -22.29
CA PHE A 148 5.66 2.07 -21.29
C PHE A 148 4.51 1.22 -21.85
N LEU A 149 3.92 0.41 -20.98
CA LEU A 149 2.66 -0.27 -21.19
C LEU A 149 1.57 0.44 -20.40
N LYS A 150 0.63 1.06 -21.09
CA LYS A 150 -0.50 1.79 -20.51
C LYS A 150 -1.71 0.88 -20.43
N HIS A 151 -2.40 0.91 -19.29
CA HIS A 151 -3.71 0.30 -19.12
C HIS A 151 -4.73 1.40 -18.85
N CYS A 152 -5.85 1.41 -19.57
CA CYS A 152 -6.93 2.38 -19.36
C CYS A 152 -8.31 1.72 -19.35
N THR A 153 -9.22 2.26 -18.54
CA THR A 153 -10.62 1.83 -18.53
C THR A 153 -11.30 2.18 -19.84
N THR A 154 -12.07 1.26 -20.42
CA THR A 154 -12.81 1.49 -21.68
C THR A 154 -14.27 1.92 -21.45
N ALA A 155 -14.71 1.96 -20.20
CA ALA A 155 -16.06 2.37 -19.80
C ALA A 155 -16.01 3.02 -18.41
N GLY A 156 -17.03 3.80 -18.08
CA GLY A 156 -17.11 4.52 -16.80
C GLY A 156 -16.14 5.71 -16.73
N ALA A 157 -15.72 6.05 -15.51
CA ALA A 157 -14.73 7.09 -15.29
C ALA A 157 -13.37 6.67 -15.87
N TYR A 158 -12.75 7.56 -16.64
CA TYR A 158 -11.44 7.31 -17.23
C TYR A 158 -10.37 7.22 -16.12
N GLU A 159 -9.74 6.06 -16.03
CA GLU A 159 -8.56 5.82 -15.22
C GLU A 159 -7.47 5.20 -16.09
N SER A 160 -6.22 5.52 -15.80
CA SER A 160 -5.08 4.92 -16.49
C SER A 160 -3.90 4.67 -15.57
N LEU A 161 -3.13 3.63 -15.90
CA LEU A 161 -1.91 3.24 -15.22
C LEU A 161 -0.81 2.97 -16.23
N TYR A 162 0.43 3.21 -15.83
CA TYR A 162 1.60 3.10 -16.69
C TYR A 162 2.61 2.16 -16.04
N LEU A 163 2.99 1.11 -16.76
CA LEU A 163 4.08 0.22 -16.40
C LEU A 163 5.33 0.60 -17.20
N TYR A 164 6.41 0.84 -16.48
CA TYR A 164 7.75 1.02 -17.04
C TYR A 164 8.64 -0.15 -16.61
N SER A 165 9.51 -0.62 -17.51
CA SER A 165 10.46 -1.69 -17.24
C SER A 165 11.58 -1.67 -18.28
N ASP A 166 12.76 -2.16 -17.90
CA ASP A 166 13.84 -2.53 -18.82
C ASP A 166 13.63 -3.93 -19.44
N LEU A 167 12.67 -4.71 -18.92
CA LEU A 167 12.23 -5.96 -19.52
C LEU A 167 11.30 -5.71 -20.72
N PRO A 168 11.21 -6.66 -21.68
CA PRO A 168 10.32 -6.52 -22.83
C PRO A 168 8.85 -6.36 -22.43
N LEU A 169 8.31 -5.15 -22.56
CA LEU A 169 6.92 -4.83 -22.23
C LEU A 169 5.89 -5.70 -22.99
N PRO A 170 6.08 -6.05 -24.28
CA PRO A 170 5.20 -6.99 -24.95
C PRO A 170 5.12 -8.35 -24.27
N ALA A 171 6.26 -8.90 -23.84
CA ALA A 171 6.28 -10.17 -23.12
C ALA A 171 5.53 -10.09 -21.78
N ILE A 172 5.64 -8.97 -21.06
CA ILE A 172 4.87 -8.76 -19.82
C ILE A 172 3.37 -8.63 -20.14
N GLY A 173 3.00 -7.87 -21.16
CA GLY A 173 1.61 -7.64 -21.56
C GLY A 173 0.90 -8.91 -22.03
N ASP A 174 1.62 -9.79 -22.72
CA ASP A 174 1.12 -11.06 -23.24
C ASP A 174 1.24 -12.21 -22.22
N GLY A 175 1.93 -11.99 -21.11
CA GLY A 175 2.16 -13.01 -20.08
C GLY A 175 3.16 -14.08 -20.52
N GLU A 176 4.14 -13.71 -21.33
CA GLU A 176 5.22 -14.58 -21.78
C GLU A 176 6.36 -14.64 -20.74
N PRO A 177 6.98 -15.81 -20.53
CA PRO A 177 8.12 -15.93 -19.63
C PRO A 177 9.35 -15.17 -20.15
N VAL A 178 9.99 -14.38 -19.29
CA VAL A 178 11.23 -13.65 -19.59
C VAL A 178 12.39 -14.20 -18.75
N PRO A 179 13.58 -14.43 -19.36
CA PRO A 179 14.75 -14.82 -18.58
C PRO A 179 15.27 -13.60 -17.84
N LEU A 180 15.49 -13.71 -16.53
CA LEU A 180 16.09 -12.66 -15.73
C LEU A 180 17.62 -12.80 -15.75
N THR A 181 18.33 -11.69 -15.92
CA THR A 181 19.80 -11.63 -15.87
C THR A 181 20.26 -10.34 -15.19
N GLY A 182 20.92 -10.45 -14.04
CA GLY A 182 21.40 -9.27 -13.31
C GLY A 182 20.26 -8.54 -12.60
N GLU A 183 20.14 -7.23 -12.84
CA GLU A 183 19.17 -6.38 -12.18
C GLU A 183 18.16 -5.83 -13.18
N HIS A 184 16.88 -5.84 -12.80
CA HIS A 184 15.77 -5.36 -13.60
C HIS A 184 14.80 -4.56 -12.74
N PHE A 185 13.92 -3.77 -13.34
CA PHE A 185 12.87 -3.09 -12.60
C PHE A 185 11.52 -3.21 -13.27
N LEU A 186 10.48 -3.16 -12.45
CA LEU A 186 9.14 -2.83 -12.88
C LEU A 186 8.59 -1.70 -12.03
N MET A 187 8.10 -0.66 -12.67
CA MET A 187 7.55 0.52 -12.02
C MET A 187 6.12 0.74 -12.47
N LEU A 188 5.18 0.54 -11.55
CA LEU A 188 3.79 0.93 -11.72
C LEU A 188 3.63 2.39 -11.30
N SER A 189 3.15 3.23 -12.21
CA SER A 189 2.89 4.65 -11.97
C SER A 189 1.44 4.99 -12.29
N TYR A 190 0.81 5.79 -11.40
CA TYR A 190 -0.52 6.34 -11.66
C TYR A 190 -0.51 7.38 -12.79
N ASN A 191 0.54 8.19 -12.88
CA ASN A 191 0.69 9.23 -13.90
C ASN A 191 1.75 8.84 -14.94
N GLN A 192 1.57 9.30 -16.18
CA GLN A 192 2.61 9.18 -17.19
C GLN A 192 3.85 9.98 -16.78
N LYS A 193 5.03 9.36 -16.89
CA LYS A 193 6.32 10.03 -16.73
C LYS A 193 6.68 10.84 -17.97
N ILE A 194 7.26 12.02 -17.76
CA ILE A 194 7.83 12.85 -18.82
C ILE A 194 9.05 12.14 -19.42
N THR A 195 9.93 11.63 -18.56
CA THR A 195 11.10 10.85 -18.94
C THR A 195 10.93 9.42 -18.42
N PRO A 196 11.00 8.39 -19.29
CA PRO A 196 10.99 7.01 -18.85
C PRO A 196 12.12 6.75 -17.83
N PRO A 197 11.85 6.05 -16.72
CA PRO A 197 12.87 5.67 -15.75
C PRO A 197 13.82 4.63 -16.36
N ASP A 198 15.05 4.61 -15.86
CA ASP A 198 16.04 3.57 -16.11
C ASP A 198 16.49 2.93 -14.79
N LEU A 199 17.39 1.95 -14.86
CA LEU A 199 17.90 1.25 -13.68
C LEU A 199 18.62 2.17 -12.69
N ASP A 200 19.34 3.19 -13.17
CA ASP A 200 20.07 4.10 -12.28
C ASP A 200 19.12 5.02 -11.51
N PHE A 201 18.05 5.49 -12.15
CA PHE A 201 16.95 6.16 -11.45
C PHE A 201 16.35 5.25 -10.37
N ILE A 202 16.05 4.00 -10.70
CA ILE A 202 15.44 3.06 -9.75
C ILE A 202 16.36 2.75 -8.56
N ARG A 203 17.67 2.56 -8.79
CA ARG A 203 18.67 2.40 -7.74
C ARG A 203 18.72 3.61 -6.82
N LEU A 204 18.67 4.82 -7.38
CA LEU A 204 18.65 6.06 -6.59
C LEU A 204 17.38 6.15 -5.72
N GLU A 205 16.22 5.85 -6.29
CA GLU A 205 14.94 5.82 -5.57
C GLU A 205 14.94 4.80 -4.41
N PHE A 206 15.51 3.61 -4.65
CA PHE A 206 15.69 2.57 -3.64
C PHE A 206 16.57 3.05 -2.49
N GLU A 207 17.76 3.59 -2.77
CA GLU A 207 18.70 4.05 -1.76
C GLU A 207 18.14 5.23 -0.94
N ARG A 208 17.53 6.21 -1.60
CA ARG A 208 16.87 7.35 -0.90
C ARG A 208 15.74 6.88 0.01
N THR A 209 14.93 5.92 -0.45
CA THR A 209 13.83 5.36 0.33
C THR A 209 14.34 4.57 1.54
N LYS A 210 15.40 3.78 1.37
CA LYS A 210 16.07 3.06 2.45
C LYS A 210 16.59 4.04 3.52
N VAL A 211 17.34 5.05 3.10
CA VAL A 211 17.89 6.10 3.99
C VAL A 211 16.77 6.83 4.73
N TYR A 212 15.67 7.15 4.05
CA TYR A 212 14.52 7.79 4.69
C TYR A 212 13.96 6.96 5.85
N TRP A 213 13.65 5.69 5.62
CA TRP A 213 13.04 4.85 6.65
C TRP A 213 13.99 4.57 7.80
N MET A 214 15.25 4.27 7.49
CA MET A 214 16.30 4.07 8.50
C MET A 214 16.47 5.33 9.35
N GLY A 215 16.57 6.50 8.71
CA GLY A 215 16.72 7.78 9.40
C GLY A 215 15.48 8.20 10.19
N TRP A 216 14.28 7.78 9.76
CA TRP A 216 13.06 7.99 10.52
C TRP A 216 13.06 7.12 11.78
N VAL A 217 13.20 5.79 11.64
CA VAL A 217 13.10 4.87 12.79
C VAL A 217 14.29 5.00 13.74
N ALA A 218 15.44 5.50 13.28
CA ALA A 218 16.59 5.81 14.14
C ALA A 218 16.31 6.85 15.23
N LYS A 219 15.22 7.62 15.11
CA LYS A 219 14.75 8.55 16.14
C LYS A 219 13.87 7.91 17.21
N THR A 220 13.53 6.63 17.02
CA THR A 220 12.78 5.85 18.01
C THR A 220 13.67 5.60 19.22
N ASP A 221 13.13 5.79 20.41
CA ASP A 221 13.83 5.47 21.66
C ASP A 221 14.31 4.00 21.68
N VAL A 222 15.39 3.77 22.42
CA VAL A 222 16.02 2.45 22.52
C VAL A 222 15.52 1.73 23.77
N PHE A 223 14.94 0.55 23.56
CA PHE A 223 14.41 -0.31 24.60
C PHE A 223 15.29 -1.55 24.79
N SER A 224 15.48 -1.97 26.04
CA SER A 224 16.28 -3.16 26.38
C SER A 224 15.60 -4.48 25.98
N ARG A 225 14.29 -4.48 25.78
CA ARG A 225 13.49 -5.64 25.37
C ARG A 225 12.61 -5.27 24.19
N TYR A 226 12.39 -6.24 23.29
CA TYR A 226 11.45 -6.15 22.18
C TYR A 226 11.71 -5.01 21.17
N GLN A 227 12.92 -4.44 21.11
CA GLN A 227 13.27 -3.33 20.20
C GLN A 227 12.83 -3.59 18.76
N THR A 228 13.09 -4.78 18.23
CA THR A 228 12.72 -5.14 16.86
C THR A 228 11.21 -5.08 16.61
N ALA A 229 10.41 -5.53 17.59
CA ALA A 229 8.96 -5.44 17.50
C ALA A 229 8.48 -3.99 17.58
N VAL A 230 9.05 -3.19 18.51
CA VAL A 230 8.73 -1.76 18.66
C VAL A 230 9.04 -0.98 17.38
N GLU A 231 10.23 -1.15 16.80
CA GLU A 231 10.62 -0.49 15.55
C GLU A 231 9.72 -0.90 14.39
N ARG A 232 9.39 -2.19 14.30
CA ARG A 232 8.52 -2.73 13.24
C ARG A 232 7.11 -2.14 13.33
N SER A 233 6.53 -2.08 14.52
CA SER A 233 5.23 -1.46 14.78
C SER A 233 5.26 0.05 14.50
N ALA A 234 6.29 0.77 14.96
CA ALA A 234 6.41 2.21 14.73
C ALA A 234 6.45 2.56 13.24
N LEU A 235 7.19 1.79 12.44
CA LEU A 235 7.27 1.97 11.00
C LEU A 235 5.93 1.70 10.28
N VAL A 236 5.13 0.75 10.76
CA VAL A 236 3.77 0.49 10.21
C VAL A 236 2.82 1.64 10.58
N LEU A 237 2.81 2.07 11.85
CA LEU A 237 2.02 3.23 12.28
C LEU A 237 2.39 4.50 11.50
N LYS A 238 3.68 4.70 11.21
CA LYS A 238 4.13 5.83 10.38
C LYS A 238 3.69 5.70 8.92
N LEU A 239 3.64 4.48 8.38
CA LEU A 239 3.17 4.22 7.02
C LEU A 239 1.71 4.64 6.86
N LEU A 240 0.87 4.40 7.87
CA LEU A 240 -0.54 4.80 7.93
C LEU A 240 -0.78 6.31 8.12
N ALA A 241 0.25 7.10 8.39
CA ALA A 241 0.11 8.55 8.56
C ALA A 241 0.18 9.28 7.21
N TYR A 242 -0.98 9.74 6.73
CA TYR A 242 -1.15 10.39 5.43
C TYR A 242 -0.34 11.69 5.33
N GLN A 243 0.46 11.82 4.27
CA GLN A 243 1.48 12.85 4.11
C GLN A 243 0.90 14.23 3.81
N LYS A 244 -0.28 14.33 3.20
CA LYS A 244 -0.84 15.64 2.82
C LYS A 244 -1.44 16.37 4.02
N THR A 245 -2.21 15.68 4.86
CA THR A 245 -2.99 16.31 5.93
C THR A 245 -2.52 15.96 7.34
N GLY A 246 -1.95 14.77 7.54
CA GLY A 246 -1.63 14.29 8.89
C GLY A 246 -2.68 13.34 9.47
N ALA A 247 -3.77 13.09 8.73
CA ALA A 247 -4.71 12.01 9.04
C ALA A 247 -4.00 10.67 9.19
N ILE A 248 -4.46 9.84 10.13
CA ILE A 248 -3.91 8.50 10.38
C ILE A 248 -5.00 7.49 10.09
N LEU A 249 -4.73 6.56 9.19
CA LEU A 249 -5.68 5.54 8.80
C LEU A 249 -5.78 4.44 9.87
N ALA A 250 -6.95 3.85 10.02
CA ALA A 250 -7.11 2.65 10.85
C ALA A 250 -6.48 1.41 10.19
N ALA A 251 -6.65 1.23 8.86
CA ALA A 251 -5.96 0.22 8.06
C ALA A 251 -5.82 0.67 6.59
N VAL A 252 -5.03 -0.06 5.80
CA VAL A 252 -4.90 0.19 4.35
C VAL A 252 -5.96 -0.54 3.51
N THR A 253 -6.81 -1.34 4.14
CA THR A 253 -7.77 -2.24 3.49
C THR A 253 -9.22 -1.85 3.75
N THR A 254 -10.09 -2.39 2.89
CA THR A 254 -11.53 -2.38 3.07
C THR A 254 -12.07 -3.80 2.95
N SER A 255 -13.27 -4.05 3.48
CA SER A 255 -14.08 -5.24 3.19
C SER A 255 -13.46 -6.58 3.57
N LEU A 256 -12.44 -6.59 4.43
CA LEU A 256 -11.99 -7.81 5.07
C LEU A 256 -12.95 -8.14 6.22
N PRO A 257 -13.45 -9.38 6.29
CA PRO A 257 -14.46 -9.74 7.26
C PRO A 257 -13.88 -9.88 8.67
N GLU A 258 -14.58 -9.37 9.68
CA GLU A 258 -14.29 -9.71 11.09
C GLU A 258 -14.46 -11.22 11.35
N THR A 259 -15.38 -11.87 10.62
CA THR A 259 -15.58 -13.33 10.63
C THR A 259 -15.98 -13.76 9.24
N ILE A 260 -15.26 -14.73 8.68
CA ILE A 260 -15.49 -15.24 7.31
C ILE A 260 -16.96 -15.64 7.13
N GLY A 261 -17.56 -15.23 6.01
CA GLY A 261 -18.96 -15.48 5.67
C GLY A 261 -19.97 -14.49 6.29
N HIS A 262 -19.54 -13.61 7.20
CA HIS A 262 -20.42 -12.61 7.82
C HIS A 262 -20.37 -11.25 7.09
N VAL A 263 -21.25 -10.35 7.55
CA VAL A 263 -21.52 -9.05 6.91
C VAL A 263 -20.69 -7.88 7.45
N ARG A 264 -19.83 -8.11 8.44
CA ARG A 264 -19.03 -7.05 9.12
C ARG A 264 -17.71 -6.84 8.38
N ASN A 265 -17.82 -6.21 7.20
CA ASN A 265 -16.75 -6.07 6.21
C ASN A 265 -16.54 -4.57 5.91
N TRP A 266 -16.05 -3.82 6.89
CA TRP A 266 -16.01 -2.35 6.82
C TRP A 266 -14.81 -1.81 6.06
N ASP A 267 -14.93 -0.55 5.62
CA ASP A 267 -13.80 0.22 5.09
C ASP A 267 -13.05 0.90 6.25
N TYR A 268 -11.78 0.51 6.44
CA TYR A 268 -10.91 1.02 7.49
C TYR A 268 -9.88 2.04 6.97
N ARG A 269 -10.00 2.48 5.71
CA ARG A 269 -9.05 3.41 5.07
C ARG A 269 -9.24 4.88 5.48
N TYR A 270 -10.02 5.12 6.54
CA TYR A 270 -10.38 6.44 7.03
C TYR A 270 -9.72 6.75 8.37
N CYS A 271 -9.75 8.03 8.74
CA CYS A 271 -9.20 8.52 9.99
C CYS A 271 -10.24 8.41 11.09
N TRP A 272 -10.18 7.33 11.87
CA TRP A 272 -10.92 7.22 13.12
C TRP A 272 -10.21 8.01 14.21
N LEU A 273 -10.89 8.97 14.83
CA LEU A 273 -10.25 9.87 15.79
C LEU A 273 -9.68 9.11 16.99
N ARG A 274 -10.36 8.05 17.43
CA ARG A 274 -9.91 7.17 18.52
C ARG A 274 -8.56 6.51 18.16
N ASP A 275 -8.53 5.78 17.06
CA ASP A 275 -7.39 5.00 16.57
C ASP A 275 -6.19 5.90 16.27
N ALA A 276 -6.46 7.06 15.64
CA ALA A 276 -5.44 8.05 15.33
C ALA A 276 -4.82 8.64 16.61
N SER A 277 -5.62 9.01 17.60
CA SER A 277 -5.13 9.51 18.89
C SER A 277 -4.31 8.46 19.66
N MET A 278 -4.73 7.18 19.66
CA MET A 278 -3.94 6.10 20.26
C MET A 278 -2.59 5.93 19.54
N THR A 279 -2.59 6.02 18.21
CA THR A 279 -1.37 5.99 17.40
C THR A 279 -0.45 7.17 17.74
N ILE A 280 -1.00 8.37 17.90
CA ILE A 280 -0.23 9.55 18.29
C ILE A 280 0.36 9.39 19.68
N SER A 281 -0.40 8.92 20.66
CA SER A 281 0.11 8.66 22.01
C SER A 281 1.34 7.75 21.98
N VAL A 282 1.27 6.65 21.22
CA VAL A 282 2.39 5.71 21.06
C VAL A 282 3.57 6.39 20.34
N LEU A 283 3.34 7.05 19.21
CA LEU A 283 4.43 7.65 18.42
C LEU A 283 5.12 8.80 19.16
N THR A 284 4.40 9.60 19.95
CA THR A 284 4.97 10.65 20.79
C THR A 284 5.87 10.07 21.87
N ARG A 285 5.44 8.99 22.55
CA ARG A 285 6.27 8.26 23.53
C ARG A 285 7.50 7.58 22.93
N LEU A 286 7.52 7.42 21.62
CA LEU A 286 8.66 6.91 20.85
C LEU A 286 9.54 8.03 20.27
N GLY A 287 9.30 9.31 20.61
CA GLY A 287 10.10 10.45 20.15
C GLY A 287 9.65 11.07 18.82
N HIS A 288 8.52 10.65 18.25
CA HIS A 288 8.07 11.09 16.91
C HIS A 288 7.07 12.27 16.93
N TYR A 289 7.40 13.34 17.66
CA TYR A 289 6.53 14.53 17.86
C TYR A 289 6.03 15.20 16.56
N ASN A 290 6.78 15.11 15.46
CA ASN A 290 6.33 15.68 14.18
C ASN A 290 5.07 14.99 13.63
N VAL A 291 4.83 13.72 13.94
CA VAL A 291 3.59 13.04 13.52
C VAL A 291 2.41 13.60 14.32
N ALA A 292 2.58 13.80 15.63
CA ALA A 292 1.59 14.42 16.51
C ALA A 292 1.20 15.83 16.05
N ARG A 293 2.19 16.69 15.80
CA ARG A 293 1.95 18.06 15.30
C ARG A 293 1.12 18.10 14.01
N ARG A 294 1.37 17.16 13.09
CA ARG A 294 0.62 17.06 11.83
C ARG A 294 -0.81 16.56 12.05
N PHE A 295 -1.01 15.61 12.96
CA PHE A 295 -2.36 15.16 13.32
C PHE A 295 -3.15 16.27 14.03
N LEU A 296 -2.54 17.02 14.93
CA LEU A 296 -3.15 18.19 15.56
C LEU A 296 -3.60 19.22 14.53
N GLN A 297 -2.75 19.51 13.53
CA GLN A 297 -3.15 20.39 12.43
C GLN A 297 -4.36 19.84 11.67
N PHE A 298 -4.40 18.53 11.38
CA PHE A 298 -5.56 17.90 10.77
C PHE A 298 -6.84 18.08 11.61
N ILE A 299 -6.76 17.96 12.93
CA ILE A 299 -7.91 18.19 13.83
C ILE A 299 -8.37 19.65 13.77
N LEU A 300 -7.45 20.61 13.79
CA LEU A 300 -7.79 22.03 13.66
C LEU A 300 -8.46 22.34 12.32
N ASP A 301 -8.02 21.69 11.24
CA ASP A 301 -8.56 21.89 9.90
C ASP A 301 -9.99 21.32 9.72
N ILE A 302 -10.36 20.27 10.46
CA ILE A 302 -11.71 19.63 10.38
C ILE A 302 -12.73 20.21 11.37
N VAL A 303 -12.29 21.04 12.33
CA VAL A 303 -13.15 21.77 13.27
C VAL A 303 -12.92 23.30 13.13
N PRO A 304 -13.15 23.90 11.95
CA PRO A 304 -12.98 25.34 11.75
C PRO A 304 -13.93 26.21 12.58
N PHE A 305 -15.10 25.70 13.02
CA PHE A 305 -16.10 26.50 13.74
C PHE A 305 -16.41 25.97 15.15
N LYS A 306 -16.77 26.88 16.06
CA LYS A 306 -16.99 26.59 17.49
C LYS A 306 -18.21 25.70 17.76
N ASP A 307 -19.21 25.74 16.90
CA ASP A 307 -20.46 24.97 16.98
C ASP A 307 -20.40 23.66 16.20
N GLU A 308 -19.24 23.37 15.60
CA GLU A 308 -19.08 22.23 14.72
C GLU A 308 -19.00 20.92 15.50
N LYS A 309 -19.90 19.99 15.17
CA LYS A 309 -19.91 18.67 15.81
C LYS A 309 -18.76 17.83 15.27
N ILE A 310 -17.97 17.30 16.20
CA ILE A 310 -16.91 16.32 15.93
C ILE A 310 -17.56 14.97 15.62
N GLN A 311 -17.17 14.37 14.50
CA GLN A 311 -17.56 13.01 14.10
C GLN A 311 -16.54 12.00 14.61
N ILE A 312 -16.93 10.73 14.67
CA ILE A 312 -16.02 9.68 15.14
C ILE A 312 -14.92 9.36 14.13
N MET A 313 -15.16 9.66 12.85
CA MET A 313 -14.20 9.44 11.78
C MET A 313 -14.38 10.46 10.64
N TYR A 314 -13.32 10.61 9.85
CA TYR A 314 -13.26 11.50 8.70
C TYR A 314 -12.50 10.84 7.55
N GLY A 315 -12.77 11.27 6.32
CA GLY A 315 -11.92 10.96 5.19
C GLY A 315 -10.50 11.52 5.39
N ILE A 316 -9.51 11.00 4.65
CA ILE A 316 -8.10 11.39 4.86
C ILE A 316 -7.82 12.86 4.51
N ARG A 317 -8.77 13.56 3.88
CA ARG A 317 -8.75 15.00 3.57
C ARG A 317 -9.79 15.79 4.36
N GLY A 318 -10.36 15.20 5.42
CA GLY A 318 -11.37 15.84 6.26
C GLY A 318 -12.81 15.70 5.74
N GLN A 319 -13.06 14.84 4.75
CA GLN A 319 -14.41 14.63 4.24
C GLN A 319 -15.33 14.09 5.35
N ARG A 320 -16.48 14.74 5.55
CA ARG A 320 -17.47 14.41 6.59
C ARG A 320 -18.47 13.33 6.18
N ASN A 321 -18.73 13.23 4.87
CA ASN A 321 -19.66 12.26 4.31
C ASN A 321 -18.86 11.09 3.74
N LEU A 322 -18.97 9.94 4.39
CA LEU A 322 -18.33 8.69 4.00
C LEU A 322 -19.40 7.67 3.62
N LYS A 323 -20.37 8.12 2.80
CA LYS A 323 -21.51 7.29 2.38
C LYS A 323 -21.02 5.94 1.88
N GLU A 324 -21.58 4.90 2.47
CA GLU A 324 -21.27 3.54 2.12
C GLU A 324 -21.85 3.17 0.75
N GLN A 325 -21.06 2.42 -0.01
CA GLN A 325 -21.44 1.83 -1.29
C GLN A 325 -21.04 0.36 -1.30
N GLU A 326 -21.97 -0.51 -1.67
CA GLU A 326 -21.68 -1.92 -1.90
C GLU A 326 -21.17 -2.16 -3.33
N LEU A 327 -20.13 -2.97 -3.45
CA LEU A 327 -19.50 -3.36 -4.71
C LEU A 327 -19.95 -4.79 -5.06
N SER A 328 -21.20 -4.93 -5.50
CA SER A 328 -21.87 -6.23 -5.69
C SER A 328 -21.25 -7.16 -6.73
N TRP A 329 -20.36 -6.65 -7.58
CA TRP A 329 -19.64 -7.43 -8.59
C TRP A 329 -18.37 -8.10 -8.05
N LEU A 330 -17.91 -7.75 -6.85
CA LEU A 330 -16.81 -8.41 -6.16
C LEU A 330 -17.36 -9.46 -5.20
N ARG A 331 -16.70 -10.61 -5.18
CA ARG A 331 -17.12 -11.75 -4.35
C ARG A 331 -16.90 -11.52 -2.86
N GLY A 332 -15.86 -10.78 -2.50
CA GLY A 332 -15.40 -10.61 -1.13
C GLY A 332 -14.38 -11.67 -0.75
N TYR A 333 -13.52 -11.33 0.21
CA TYR A 333 -12.50 -12.25 0.71
C TYR A 333 -13.18 -13.51 1.28
N GLU A 334 -12.79 -14.68 0.79
CA GLU A 334 -13.45 -15.97 1.11
C GLU A 334 -14.97 -15.93 0.91
N ASP A 335 -15.43 -15.30 -0.17
CA ASP A 335 -16.85 -15.10 -0.52
C ASP A 335 -17.66 -14.35 0.56
N SER A 336 -16.98 -13.65 1.47
CA SER A 336 -17.61 -12.89 2.55
C SER A 336 -18.24 -11.61 2.01
N ARG A 337 -19.57 -11.57 2.02
CA ARG A 337 -20.34 -10.46 1.46
C ARG A 337 -21.05 -9.62 2.52
N PRO A 338 -21.30 -8.35 2.20
CA PRO A 338 -20.94 -7.66 0.96
C PRO A 338 -19.55 -7.02 1.04
N VAL A 339 -19.01 -6.69 -0.14
CA VAL A 339 -17.86 -5.80 -0.27
C VAL A 339 -18.37 -4.36 -0.23
N ARG A 340 -17.83 -3.53 0.66
CA ARG A 340 -18.26 -2.15 0.89
C ARG A 340 -17.09 -1.16 0.84
N VAL A 341 -17.36 0.03 0.35
CA VAL A 341 -16.45 1.19 0.44
C VAL A 341 -17.20 2.35 1.07
N GLY A 342 -16.51 3.24 1.76
CA GLY A 342 -17.19 4.15 2.70
C GLY A 342 -17.49 3.43 4.02
N ASN A 343 -18.00 4.18 4.99
CA ASN A 343 -18.24 3.64 6.31
C ASN A 343 -19.40 4.37 7.00
N ALA A 344 -20.55 3.71 7.09
CA ALA A 344 -21.77 4.31 7.62
C ALA A 344 -21.65 4.81 9.07
N ALA A 345 -20.63 4.40 9.83
CA ALA A 345 -20.43 4.85 11.19
C ALA A 345 -20.04 6.34 11.29
N PHE A 346 -19.74 7.04 10.18
CA PHE A 346 -19.50 8.49 10.20
C PHE A 346 -20.67 9.30 10.79
N ALA A 347 -21.89 8.75 10.76
CA ALA A 347 -23.10 9.35 11.32
C ALA A 347 -23.36 8.96 12.79
N GLN A 348 -22.62 8.00 13.33
CA GLN A 348 -22.78 7.56 14.72
C GLN A 348 -22.19 8.58 15.70
N LYS A 349 -22.73 8.57 16.92
CA LYS A 349 -22.23 9.37 18.04
C LYS A 349 -21.57 8.45 19.05
N GLN A 350 -20.27 8.67 19.29
CA GLN A 350 -19.51 8.02 20.36
C GLN A 350 -18.92 9.12 21.26
N ASN A 351 -19.21 9.07 22.56
CA ASN A 351 -18.86 10.17 23.48
C ASN A 351 -17.43 10.10 24.01
N ASP A 352 -16.76 8.97 23.88
CA ASP A 352 -15.40 8.79 24.40
C ASP A 352 -14.33 9.50 23.54
N ILE A 353 -14.67 9.88 22.30
CA ILE A 353 -13.75 10.54 21.36
C ILE A 353 -13.14 11.82 21.94
N TYR A 354 -13.91 12.54 22.76
CA TYR A 354 -13.45 13.78 23.39
C TYR A 354 -12.33 13.51 24.39
N GLY A 355 -12.47 12.47 25.23
CA GLY A 355 -11.44 12.11 26.21
C GLY A 355 -10.15 11.68 25.53
N VAL A 356 -10.27 10.84 24.50
CA VAL A 356 -9.12 10.33 23.74
C VAL A 356 -8.42 11.44 22.96
N LEU A 357 -9.16 12.41 22.41
CA LEU A 357 -8.57 13.57 21.73
C LEU A 357 -7.88 14.52 22.72
N MET A 358 -8.50 14.79 23.87
CA MET A 358 -7.91 15.64 24.90
C MET A 358 -6.62 15.03 25.47
N ASP A 359 -6.56 13.71 25.67
CA ASP A 359 -5.34 13.02 26.07
C ASP A 359 -4.22 13.16 25.03
N ALA A 360 -4.54 12.98 23.75
CA ALA A 360 -3.57 13.16 22.67
C ALA A 360 -3.02 14.60 22.58
N ILE A 361 -3.89 15.60 22.78
CA ILE A 361 -3.49 17.02 22.85
C ILE A 361 -2.57 17.24 24.06
N TYR A 362 -2.98 16.78 25.25
CA TYR A 362 -2.23 16.96 26.48
C TYR A 362 -0.81 16.36 26.40
N GLN A 363 -0.66 15.18 25.79
CA GLN A 363 0.64 14.53 25.59
C GLN A 363 1.52 15.22 24.53
N SER A 364 0.95 16.12 23.73
CA SER A 364 1.64 16.81 22.64
C SER A 364 2.00 18.26 22.97
N LEU A 365 1.55 18.77 24.12
CA LEU A 365 2.02 20.00 24.76
C LEU A 365 3.32 19.72 25.50
#